data_AF-A0A8T8WD27-F1
#
_entry.id   AF-A0A8T8WD27-F1
#
_cell.length_a   1.000
_cell.length_b   1.000
_cell.length_c   1.000
_cell.angle_alpha   90.00
_cell.angle_beta   90.00
_cell.angle_gamma   90.00
#
_symmetry.space_group_name_H-M   'P 1'
#
loop_
_entity.id
_entity.type
_entity.pdbx_description
1 polymer ?
#
loop_
_entity_poly.entity_id
_entity_poly.type
_entity_poly.pdbx_seq_one_letter_code
_entity_poly.pdbx_strand_id
1 'polypeptide(L)'
;MSNRLDRNPNRVSFDPQGADIPAFDEIAEERGMSRAELLREKVKETVGQREDETGLPEDETLRRAYLTLLDAAGENHRIQTEAAESTLAQELTRPSGTIRSVLKDLETRGYVAPRWGVLTVRRRDALVPVSSTTTGVAPADD
;
A
#
# COMPACT_ATOMS: atom_id res chain seq x y z
N MET A 1 28.25 -16.90 9.75
CA MET A 1 28.71 -16.15 8.57
C MET A 1 27.79 -14.96 8.38
N SER A 2 28.35 -13.76 8.27
CA SER A 2 27.61 -12.49 8.32
C SER A 2 26.85 -12.22 7.02
N ASN A 3 25.51 -12.14 7.09
CA ASN A 3 24.68 -11.62 6.00
C ASN A 3 24.85 -10.10 5.90
N ARG A 4 25.85 -9.68 5.10
CA ARG A 4 25.99 -8.28 4.69
C ARG A 4 24.99 -8.05 3.56
N LEU A 5 23.84 -7.45 3.87
CA LEU A 5 22.99 -6.85 2.84
C LEU A 5 23.81 -5.75 2.16
N ASP A 6 24.37 -6.06 0.99
CA ASP A 6 24.76 -5.05 0.01
C ASP A 6 23.49 -4.33 -0.43
N ARG A 7 23.16 -3.24 0.26
CA ARG A 7 22.06 -2.34 -0.09
C ARG A 7 22.46 -1.54 -1.34
N ASN A 8 22.25 -2.14 -2.51
CA ASN A 8 22.10 -1.39 -3.74
C ASN A 8 20.62 -0.91 -3.82
N PRO A 9 20.33 0.39 -3.69
CA PRO A 9 18.95 0.90 -3.62
C PRO A 9 18.13 0.65 -4.90
N ASN A 10 18.77 0.26 -6.01
CA ASN A 10 18.10 -0.02 -7.29
C ASN A 10 17.83 -1.51 -7.54
N ARG A 11 18.17 -2.41 -6.60
CA ARG A 11 17.96 -3.86 -6.77
C ARG A 11 17.09 -4.42 -5.66
N VAL A 12 15.91 -4.90 -6.03
CA VAL A 12 15.05 -5.70 -5.15
C VAL A 12 15.33 -7.17 -5.41
N SER A 13 15.60 -7.92 -4.35
CA SER A 13 15.75 -9.38 -4.40
C SER A 13 14.68 -9.99 -3.51
N PHE A 14 13.82 -10.82 -4.09
CA PHE A 14 12.82 -11.58 -3.36
C PHE A 14 12.88 -13.03 -3.81
N ASP A 15 12.57 -13.94 -2.88
CA ASP A 15 12.46 -15.36 -3.13
C ASP A 15 10.97 -15.67 -3.35
N PRO A 16 10.54 -16.01 -4.57
CA PRO A 16 9.13 -16.16 -4.91
C PRO A 16 8.54 -17.50 -4.43
N GLN A 17 9.00 -18.04 -3.30
CA GLN A 17 8.68 -19.35 -2.73
C GLN A 17 7.34 -19.94 -3.21
N GLY A 18 7.41 -21.03 -3.98
CA GLY A 18 6.24 -21.72 -4.55
C GLY A 18 5.81 -21.24 -5.94
N ALA A 19 6.47 -20.25 -6.52
CA ALA A 19 6.24 -19.86 -7.92
C ALA A 19 6.72 -20.95 -8.89
N ASP A 20 5.85 -21.30 -9.83
CA ASP A 20 6.15 -22.20 -10.95
C ASP A 20 6.96 -21.45 -12.01
N ILE A 21 8.29 -21.50 -11.87
CA ILE A 21 9.22 -20.86 -12.80
C ILE A 21 9.14 -21.45 -14.22
N PRO A 22 9.05 -22.79 -14.40
CA PRO A 22 8.83 -23.38 -15.72
C PRO A 22 7.60 -22.84 -16.45
N ALA A 23 6.43 -22.80 -15.79
CA ALA A 23 5.23 -22.25 -16.39
C ALA A 23 5.38 -20.75 -16.73
N PHE A 24 6.11 -20.00 -15.89
CA PHE A 24 6.38 -18.59 -16.14
C PHE A 24 7.30 -18.36 -17.36
N ASP A 25 8.27 -19.24 -17.58
CA ASP A 25 9.16 -19.20 -18.75
C ASP A 25 8.41 -19.57 -20.05
N GLU A 26 7.50 -20.54 -20.00
CA GLU A 26 6.63 -20.90 -21.14
C GLU A 26 5.77 -19.71 -21.59
N ILE A 27 5.13 -19.01 -20.64
CA ILE A 27 4.33 -17.80 -20.93
C ILE A 27 5.20 -16.69 -21.54
N ALA A 28 6.46 -16.56 -21.11
CA ALA A 28 7.38 -15.56 -21.64
C ALA A 28 7.76 -15.89 -23.10
N GLU A 29 8.02 -17.16 -23.40
CA GLU A 29 8.34 -17.65 -24.74
C GLU A 29 7.16 -17.48 -25.71
N GLU A 30 5.95 -17.86 -25.30
CA GLU A 30 4.72 -17.66 -26.07
C GLU A 30 4.50 -16.20 -26.46
N ARG A 31 4.88 -15.28 -25.56
CA ARG A 31 4.74 -13.82 -25.76
C ARG A 31 5.94 -13.19 -26.47
N GLY A 32 6.99 -13.95 -26.77
CA GLY A 32 8.23 -13.43 -27.36
C GLY A 32 8.96 -12.44 -26.45
N MET A 33 8.77 -12.56 -25.13
CA MET A 33 9.34 -11.67 -24.12
C MET A 33 10.41 -12.39 -23.32
N SER A 34 11.39 -11.65 -22.79
CA SER A 34 12.25 -12.20 -21.75
C SER A 34 11.47 -12.37 -20.44
N ARG A 35 11.85 -13.35 -19.63
CA ARG A 35 11.32 -13.54 -18.27
C ARG A 35 11.29 -12.25 -17.45
N ALA A 36 12.34 -11.44 -17.56
CA ALA A 36 12.45 -10.19 -16.84
C ALA A 36 11.47 -9.12 -17.34
N GLU A 37 11.18 -9.11 -18.64
CA GLU A 37 10.15 -8.23 -19.21
C GLU A 37 8.76 -8.65 -18.76
N LEU A 38 8.44 -9.94 -18.84
CA LEU A 38 7.17 -10.47 -18.36
C LEU A 38 6.98 -10.18 -16.87
N LEU A 39 8.03 -10.35 -16.05
CA LEU A 39 7.99 -10.03 -14.63
C LEU A 39 7.74 -8.53 -14.40
N ARG A 40 8.45 -7.65 -15.12
CA ARG A 40 8.24 -6.20 -15.02
C ARG A 40 6.83 -5.80 -15.45
N GLU A 41 6.31 -6.40 -16.51
CA GLU A 41 4.95 -6.16 -16.99
C GLU A 41 3.92 -6.63 -15.97
N LYS A 42 4.06 -7.84 -15.41
CA LYS A 42 3.15 -8.37 -14.40
C LYS A 42 3.19 -7.59 -13.10
N VAL A 43 4.37 -7.15 -12.68
CA VAL A 43 4.52 -6.22 -11.55
C VAL A 43 3.82 -4.90 -11.86
N LYS A 44 4.03 -4.32 -13.05
CA LYS A 44 3.38 -3.06 -13.46
C LYS A 44 1.86 -3.20 -13.55
N GLU A 45 1.35 -4.29 -14.11
CA GLU A 45 -0.07 -4.61 -14.21
C GLU A 45 -0.68 -4.79 -12.82
N THR A 46 -0.04 -5.54 -11.93
CA THR A 46 -0.55 -5.78 -10.57
C THR A 46 -0.48 -4.52 -9.70
N VAL A 47 0.57 -3.72 -9.84
CA VAL A 47 0.72 -2.45 -9.12
C VAL A 47 -0.20 -1.37 -9.69
N GLY A 48 -0.42 -1.35 -11.01
CA GLY A 48 -1.32 -0.42 -11.69
C GLY A 48 -2.81 -0.77 -11.55
N GLN A 49 -3.18 -2.05 -11.52
CA GLN A 49 -4.57 -2.49 -11.28
C GLN A 49 -5.01 -2.32 -9.82
N ARG A 50 -4.07 -2.14 -8.89
CA ARG A 50 -4.37 -1.81 -7.48
C ARG A 50 -4.77 -0.35 -7.26
N GLU A 51 -4.72 0.49 -8.31
CA GLU A 51 -4.98 1.92 -8.16
C GLU A 51 -6.44 2.27 -7.87
N ASP A 52 -7.43 1.42 -8.20
CA ASP A 52 -8.79 1.95 -8.31
C ASP A 52 -9.77 1.78 -7.13
N GLU A 53 -9.98 0.63 -6.47
CA GLU A 53 -11.17 0.56 -5.57
C GLU A 53 -11.08 -0.25 -4.27
N THR A 54 -10.10 -1.15 -4.10
CA THR A 54 -10.10 -2.09 -2.96
C THR A 54 -9.61 -1.49 -1.62
N GLY A 55 -9.31 -0.20 -1.60
CA GLY A 55 -8.75 0.51 -0.46
C GLY A 55 -9.72 1.38 0.34
N LEU A 56 -10.82 1.83 -0.24
CA LEU A 56 -11.48 3.06 0.23
C LEU A 56 -12.27 2.86 1.54
N PRO A 57 -12.37 3.90 2.39
CA PRO A 57 -13.30 3.89 3.52
C PRO A 57 -14.75 3.65 3.06
N GLU A 58 -15.51 2.84 3.79
CA GLU A 58 -16.93 2.56 3.50
C GLU A 58 -17.83 3.78 3.76
N ASP A 59 -17.45 4.63 4.72
CA ASP A 59 -18.17 5.87 5.00
C ASP A 59 -17.84 6.93 3.94
N GLU A 60 -18.87 7.50 3.32
CA GLU A 60 -18.72 8.49 2.24
C GLU A 60 -17.97 9.75 2.68
N THR A 61 -18.12 10.18 3.93
CA THR A 61 -17.38 11.35 4.47
C THR A 61 -15.90 11.00 4.62
N LEU A 62 -15.58 9.84 5.18
CA LEU A 62 -14.21 9.37 5.31
C LEU A 62 -13.58 9.10 3.95
N ARG A 63 -14.34 8.57 3.00
CA ARG A 63 -13.89 8.31 1.62
C ARG A 63 -13.48 9.59 0.94
N ARG A 64 -14.35 10.60 0.96
CA ARG A 64 -14.03 11.93 0.40
C ARG A 64 -12.81 12.52 1.09
N ALA A 65 -12.79 12.53 2.42
CA ALA A 65 -11.65 13.06 3.17
C ALA A 65 -10.33 12.36 2.82
N TYR A 66 -10.34 11.03 2.71
CA TYR A 66 -9.16 10.25 2.32
C TYR A 66 -8.70 10.60 0.90
N LEU A 67 -9.61 10.65 -0.07
CA LEU A 67 -9.27 10.97 -1.47
C LEU A 67 -8.73 12.39 -1.60
N THR A 68 -9.34 13.36 -0.92
CA THR A 68 -8.87 14.75 -0.89
C THR A 68 -7.46 14.86 -0.29
N LEU A 69 -7.19 14.14 0.80
CA LEU A 69 -5.84 14.11 1.38
C LEU A 69 -4.84 13.41 0.46
N LEU A 70 -5.25 12.36 -0.24
CA LEU A 70 -4.40 11.63 -1.16
C LEU A 70 -3.96 12.51 -2.34
N ASP A 71 -4.89 13.29 -2.89
CA ASP A 71 -4.64 14.27 -3.94
C ASP A 71 -3.72 15.40 -3.45
N ALA A 72 -4.06 16.00 -2.30
CA ALA A 72 -3.28 17.10 -1.72
C ALA A 72 -1.86 16.72 -1.27
N ALA A 73 -1.65 15.46 -0.88
CA ALA A 73 -0.35 14.94 -0.46
C ALA A 73 0.61 14.64 -1.63
N GLY A 74 0.09 14.60 -2.86
CA GLY A 74 0.86 14.37 -4.08
C GLY A 74 1.67 13.07 -4.08
N GLU A 75 2.73 13.04 -4.90
CA GLU A 75 3.58 11.86 -5.11
C GLU A 75 4.32 11.38 -3.86
N ASN A 76 4.59 12.29 -2.91
CA ASN A 76 5.30 11.96 -1.68
C ASN A 76 4.39 11.42 -0.57
N HIS A 77 3.07 11.42 -0.79
CA HIS A 77 2.06 10.98 0.17
C HIS A 77 2.20 11.62 1.55
N ARG A 78 2.70 12.87 1.59
CA ARG A 78 2.93 13.63 2.82
C ARG A 78 2.34 15.02 2.68
N ILE A 79 1.66 15.46 3.73
CA ILE A 79 1.07 16.79 3.82
C ILE A 79 1.27 17.32 5.24
N GLN A 80 1.44 18.64 5.40
CA GLN A 80 1.49 19.24 6.73
C GLN A 80 0.13 19.10 7.42
N THR A 81 0.11 18.84 8.72
CA THR A 81 -1.14 18.59 9.47
C THR A 81 -2.08 19.81 9.38
N GLU A 82 -1.54 21.02 9.52
CA GLU A 82 -2.32 22.26 9.37
C GLU A 82 -2.89 22.43 7.95
N ALA A 83 -2.09 22.08 6.93
CA ALA A 83 -2.55 22.12 5.55
C ALA A 83 -3.66 21.08 5.31
N ALA A 84 -3.51 19.87 5.83
CA ALA A 84 -4.54 18.83 5.78
C ALA A 84 -5.84 19.26 6.46
N GLU A 85 -5.77 19.85 7.66
CA GLU A 85 -6.95 20.39 8.35
C GLU A 85 -7.63 21.49 7.52
N SER A 86 -6.85 22.39 6.92
CA SER A 86 -7.37 23.47 6.07
C SER A 86 -8.03 22.95 4.80
N THR A 87 -7.39 22.03 4.09
CA THR A 87 -7.93 21.42 2.87
C THR A 87 -9.22 20.67 3.15
N LEU A 88 -9.27 19.88 4.23
CA LEU A 88 -10.49 19.16 4.60
C LEU A 88 -11.62 20.08 5.07
N ALA A 89 -11.31 21.17 5.74
CA ALA A 89 -12.31 22.16 6.14
C ALA A 89 -12.97 22.82 4.92
N GLN A 90 -12.17 23.13 3.89
CA GLN A 90 -12.67 23.68 2.62
C GLN A 90 -13.54 22.66 1.88
N GLU A 91 -13.04 21.44 1.70
CA GLU A 91 -13.73 20.40 0.92
C GLU A 91 -15.04 19.94 1.57
N LEU A 92 -14.99 19.62 2.87
CA LEU A 92 -16.17 19.09 3.55
C LEU A 92 -17.15 20.19 3.97
N THR A 93 -16.76 21.47 3.84
CA THR A 93 -17.54 22.64 4.30
C THR A 93 -17.99 22.47 5.77
N ARG A 94 -17.09 21.95 6.61
CA ARG A 94 -17.37 21.60 8.02
C ARG A 94 -16.46 22.36 8.99
N PRO A 95 -16.92 22.62 10.23
CA PRO A 95 -16.10 23.27 11.25
C PRO A 95 -14.92 22.38 11.67
N SER A 96 -13.80 23.03 12.02
CA SER A 96 -12.50 22.39 12.31
C SER A 96 -12.55 21.31 13.40
N GLY A 97 -13.47 21.43 14.36
CA GLY A 97 -13.69 20.42 15.40
C GLY A 97 -14.12 19.06 14.84
N THR A 98 -14.92 19.06 13.77
CA THR A 98 -15.36 17.84 13.09
C THR A 98 -14.25 17.24 12.21
N ILE A 99 -13.39 18.09 11.65
CA ILE A 99 -12.23 17.66 10.83
C ILE A 99 -11.24 16.83 11.66
N ARG A 100 -10.97 17.22 12.90
CA ARG A 100 -10.10 16.44 13.79
C ARG A 100 -10.66 15.05 14.11
N SER A 101 -11.99 14.94 14.25
CA SER A 101 -12.63 13.63 14.42
C SER A 101 -12.44 12.77 13.17
N VAL A 102 -12.65 13.34 11.98
CA VAL A 102 -12.46 12.64 10.70
C VAL A 102 -11.01 12.17 10.54
N LEU A 103 -10.03 13.02 10.83
CA LEU A 103 -8.61 12.65 10.76
C LEU A 103 -8.27 11.52 11.75
N LYS A 104 -8.82 11.56 12.97
CA LYS A 104 -8.62 10.52 13.97
C LYS A 104 -9.25 9.19 13.55
N ASP A 105 -10.43 9.22 12.92
CA ASP A 105 -11.09 8.02 12.41
C ASP A 105 -10.30 7.41 11.25
N LEU A 106 -9.76 8.24 10.35
CA LEU A 106 -8.86 7.81 9.30
C LEU A 106 -7.56 7.21 9.85
N GLU A 107 -6.99 7.81 10.90
CA GLU A 107 -5.79 7.31 11.58
C GLU A 107 -6.04 5.94 12.23
N THR A 108 -7.16 5.82 12.95
CA THR A 108 -7.56 4.58 13.64
C THR A 108 -7.72 3.43 12.66
N ARG A 109 -8.24 3.72 11.46
CA ARG A 109 -8.40 2.75 10.37
C ARG A 109 -7.13 2.54 9.54
N GLY A 110 -6.05 3.25 9.85
CA GLY A 110 -4.73 3.10 9.25
C GLY A 110 -4.53 3.87 7.94
N TYR A 111 -5.49 4.69 7.51
CA TYR A 111 -5.41 5.46 6.26
C TYR A 111 -4.43 6.63 6.32
N VAL A 112 -4.20 7.17 7.51
CA VAL A 112 -3.26 8.28 7.71
C VAL A 112 -2.42 8.02 8.95
N ALA A 113 -1.22 8.59 8.98
CA ALA A 113 -0.33 8.49 10.14
C ALA A 113 0.31 9.86 10.41
N PRO A 114 -0.05 10.55 11.50
CA PRO A 114 0.61 11.77 11.92
C PRO A 114 2.00 11.49 12.50
N ARG A 115 2.99 12.29 12.12
CA ARG A 115 4.35 12.23 12.63
C ARG A 115 5.00 13.61 12.62
N TRP A 116 5.27 14.16 13.81
CA TRP A 116 5.93 15.46 14.00
C TRP A 116 5.33 16.61 13.17
N GLY A 117 4.01 16.75 13.19
CA GLY A 117 3.32 17.81 12.44
C GLY A 117 3.09 17.51 10.96
N VAL A 118 3.61 16.40 10.43
CA VAL A 118 3.36 15.93 9.06
C VAL A 118 2.42 14.73 9.09
N LEU A 119 1.40 14.75 8.24
CA LEU A 119 0.49 13.63 8.00
C LEU A 119 0.99 12.82 6.80
N THR A 120 1.22 11.52 6.99
CA THR A 120 1.49 10.59 5.89
C THR A 120 0.19 9.89 5.51
N VAL A 121 -0.23 10.00 4.25
CA VAL A 121 -1.41 9.30 3.73
C VAL A 121 -0.98 7.93 3.24
N ARG A 122 -1.54 6.87 3.82
CA ARG A 122 -1.16 5.48 3.51
C ARG A 122 -2.11 4.93 2.46
N ARG A 123 -1.56 4.45 1.33
CA ARG A 123 -2.31 3.60 0.42
C ARG A 123 -2.50 2.22 1.06
N ARG A 124 -3.73 1.69 1.07
CA ARG A 124 -4.09 0.45 1.78
C ARG A 124 -3.33 -0.79 1.28
N ASP A 125 -2.70 -0.74 0.12
CA ASP A 125 -1.78 -1.80 -0.34
C ASP A 125 -0.60 -2.04 0.61
N ALA A 126 -0.25 -1.07 1.45
CA ALA A 126 0.77 -1.19 2.49
C ALA A 126 0.25 -1.75 3.83
N LEU A 127 -1.06 -1.99 3.96
CA LEU A 127 -1.72 -2.51 5.15
C LEU A 127 -2.08 -3.99 4.98
N VAL A 128 -1.20 -4.81 4.43
CA VAL A 128 -1.34 -6.27 4.57
C VAL A 128 -1.03 -6.61 6.03
N PRO A 129 -2.01 -6.98 6.88
CA PRO A 129 -1.67 -7.64 8.11
C PRO A 129 -1.00 -8.95 7.74
N VAL A 130 0.26 -9.11 8.10
CA VAL A 130 0.92 -10.42 8.17
C VAL A 130 0.19 -11.17 9.28
N SER A 131 -0.97 -11.71 8.94
CA SER A 131 -1.74 -12.55 9.86
C SER A 131 -0.94 -13.83 9.97
N SER A 132 -0.36 -14.00 11.14
CA SER A 132 0.36 -15.16 11.62
C SER A 132 -0.39 -16.43 11.24
N THR A 133 0.05 -17.12 10.19
CA THR A 133 -0.38 -18.51 10.00
C THR A 133 0.39 -19.32 11.03
N THR A 134 -0.27 -19.52 12.16
CA THR A 134 0.05 -20.50 13.19
C THR A 134 0.52 -21.79 12.55
N THR A 135 1.78 -22.14 12.81
CA THR A 135 2.34 -23.47 12.66
C THR A 135 1.50 -24.46 13.46
N GLY A 136 0.54 -25.10 12.79
CA GLY A 136 -0.12 -26.31 13.26
C GLY A 136 0.71 -27.52 12.82
N VAL A 137 1.73 -27.84 13.62
CA VAL A 137 2.39 -29.15 13.60
C VAL A 137 1.36 -30.19 14.04
N ALA A 138 1.11 -31.17 13.18
CA ALA A 138 0.62 -32.48 13.59
C ALA A 138 1.71 -33.51 13.23
N PRO A 139 2.33 -34.18 14.22
CA PRO A 139 3.14 -35.36 13.97
C PRO A 139 2.29 -36.64 14.09
N ALA A 140 2.86 -37.72 13.54
CA ALA A 140 2.48 -39.14 13.70
C ALA A 140 1.31 -39.62 12.84
N ASP A 141 1.26 -40.86 12.34
CA ASP A 141 2.20 -41.97 12.09
C ASP A 141 1.28 -43.02 11.43
N ASP A 142 1.68 -43.62 10.30
CA ASP A 142 1.48 -45.04 9.95
C ASP A 142 2.28 -45.39 8.66
#